data_AF-A0A2U1P4G6-F1
#
_entry.id   AF-A0A2U1P4G6-F1
#
_cell.length_a   1.000
_cell.length_b   1.000
_cell.length_c   1.000
_cell.angle_alpha   90.00
_cell.angle_beta   90.00
_cell.angle_gamma   90.00
#
_symmetry.space_group_name_H-M   'P 1'
#
loop_
_entity.id
_entity.type
_entity.pdbx_description
1 polymer ?
#
loop_
_entity_poly.entity_id
_entity_poly.type
_entity_poly.pdbx_seq_one_letter_code
_entity_poly.pdbx_strand_id
1 'polypeptide(L)'
;MEEGNAKEAPSLSAKDVADAFLNQYYTILKKSPKEAHKFYQDQSTRTHPCADGSMKSATTLEDIDLQVMESIVKEWNPDLDTVHAQESVTGSVILGVTGSLTDKDNVIKHFSQTFFLAPQEGGGFYVHNDFLQLVEPIKVSEIFPSLNDATNSVNALQINFTGSLFKGDF
;
A
#
# COMPACT_ATOMS: atom_id res chain seq x y z
N MET A 1 -9.83 -45.81 -24.44
CA MET A 1 -9.97 -44.36 -24.66
C MET A 1 -9.49 -43.73 -23.37
N GLU A 2 -8.28 -43.18 -23.39
CA GLU A 2 -7.63 -42.60 -22.23
C GLU A 2 -7.93 -41.09 -22.27
N GLU A 3 -8.68 -40.58 -21.29
CA GLU A 3 -8.99 -39.17 -21.16
C GLU A 3 -7.70 -38.40 -20.92
N GLY A 4 -7.37 -37.50 -21.84
CA GLY A 4 -6.21 -36.64 -21.78
C GLY A 4 -6.29 -35.75 -20.55
N ASN A 5 -5.34 -35.95 -19.64
CA ASN A 5 -5.07 -35.06 -18.52
C ASN A 5 -4.69 -33.67 -19.07
N ALA A 6 -5.66 -32.76 -19.14
CA ALA A 6 -5.39 -31.36 -19.43
C ALA A 6 -4.54 -30.83 -18.27
N LYS A 7 -3.27 -30.56 -18.56
CA LYS A 7 -2.31 -30.04 -17.60
C LYS A 7 -2.78 -28.64 -17.19
N GLU A 8 -3.48 -28.56 -16.06
CA GLU A 8 -3.91 -27.31 -15.43
C GLU A 8 -2.66 -26.41 -15.28
N ALA A 9 -2.72 -25.19 -15.81
CA ALA A 9 -1.64 -24.23 -15.64
C ALA A 9 -1.52 -23.92 -14.14
N PRO A 10 -0.30 -23.82 -13.58
CA PRO A 10 -0.14 -23.54 -12.16
C PRO A 10 -0.83 -22.21 -11.81
N SER A 11 -1.79 -22.26 -10.89
CA SER A 11 -2.41 -21.08 -10.31
C SER A 11 -1.37 -20.36 -9.46
N LEU A 12 -1.07 -19.10 -9.79
CA LEU A 12 -0.17 -18.27 -8.98
C LEU A 12 -0.78 -18.02 -7.61
N SER A 13 0.01 -18.16 -6.55
CA SER A 13 -0.44 -17.78 -5.21
C SER A 13 -0.53 -16.26 -5.09
N ALA A 14 -1.32 -15.76 -4.12
CA ALA A 14 -1.35 -14.33 -3.81
C ALA A 14 0.04 -13.73 -3.54
N LYS A 15 0.95 -14.51 -2.94
CA LYS A 15 2.33 -14.09 -2.68
C LYS A 15 3.15 -13.97 -3.97
N ASP A 16 3.01 -14.93 -4.89
CA ASP A 16 3.70 -14.87 -6.19
C ASP A 16 3.23 -13.66 -7.01
N VAL A 17 1.91 -13.39 -7.01
CA VAL A 17 1.32 -12.22 -7.67
C VAL A 17 1.85 -10.93 -7.04
N ALA A 18 1.86 -10.83 -5.71
CA ALA A 18 2.36 -9.68 -4.99
C ALA A 18 3.86 -9.42 -5.26
N ASP A 19 4.70 -10.44 -5.22
CA ASP A 19 6.13 -10.31 -5.47
C ASP A 19 6.42 -9.86 -6.90
N ALA A 20 5.73 -10.45 -7.88
CA ALA A 20 5.86 -10.03 -9.28
C ALA A 20 5.39 -8.58 -9.47
N PHE A 21 4.24 -8.22 -8.89
CA PHE A 21 3.68 -6.88 -8.95
C PHE A 21 4.63 -5.84 -8.33
N LEU A 22 5.09 -6.03 -7.10
CA LEU A 22 5.94 -5.05 -6.41
C LEU A 22 7.27 -4.84 -7.13
N ASN A 23 7.88 -5.91 -7.62
CA ASN A 23 9.10 -5.83 -8.43
C ASN A 23 8.89 -4.97 -9.68
N GLN A 24 7.77 -5.17 -10.39
CA GLN A 24 7.45 -4.39 -11.58
C GLN A 24 7.07 -2.94 -11.25
N TYR A 25 6.23 -2.76 -10.23
CA TYR A 25 5.67 -1.48 -9.81
C TYR A 25 6.76 -0.50 -9.39
N TYR A 26 7.62 -0.87 -8.43
CA TYR A 26 8.72 0.01 -7.99
C TYR A 26 9.80 0.16 -9.06
N THR A 27 10.03 -0.84 -9.92
CA THR A 27 10.93 -0.69 -11.07
C THR A 27 10.42 0.37 -12.05
N ILE A 28 9.14 0.35 -12.38
CA ILE A 28 8.52 1.31 -13.30
C ILE A 28 8.46 2.69 -12.66
N LEU A 29 8.05 2.81 -11.39
CA LEU A 29 8.06 4.11 -10.68
C LEU A 29 9.44 4.76 -10.72
N LYS A 30 10.52 3.98 -10.51
CA LYS A 30 11.89 4.49 -10.52
C LYS A 30 12.40 4.83 -11.92
N LYS A 31 12.19 3.95 -12.90
CA LYS A 31 12.81 4.08 -14.23
C LYS A 31 11.98 4.89 -15.21
N SER A 32 10.65 4.80 -15.11
CA SER A 32 9.70 5.33 -16.08
C SER A 32 8.39 5.75 -15.38
N PRO A 33 8.38 6.72 -14.46
CA PRO A 33 7.20 7.08 -13.64
C PRO A 33 5.97 7.46 -14.49
N LYS A 34 6.19 8.05 -15.66
CA LYS A 34 5.17 8.35 -16.67
C LYS A 34 4.43 7.14 -17.24
N GLU A 35 4.92 5.92 -16.99
CA GLU A 35 4.27 4.67 -17.37
C GLU A 35 3.49 4.04 -16.22
N ALA A 36 3.62 4.57 -14.99
CA ALA A 36 3.03 3.95 -13.81
C ALA A 36 1.50 4.04 -13.79
N HIS A 37 0.89 5.05 -14.43
CA HIS A 37 -0.57 5.12 -14.57
C HIS A 37 -1.15 3.88 -15.27
N LYS A 38 -0.36 3.13 -16.05
CA LYS A 38 -0.79 1.91 -16.74
C LYS A 38 -1.11 0.73 -15.83
N PHE A 39 -0.69 0.79 -14.56
CA PHE A 39 -1.13 -0.17 -13.55
C PHE A 39 -2.57 0.06 -13.11
N TYR A 40 -3.14 1.23 -13.39
CA TYR A 40 -4.44 1.66 -12.90
C TYR A 40 -5.47 1.68 -14.05
N GLN A 41 -6.74 1.75 -13.66
CA GLN A 41 -7.91 1.95 -14.53
C GLN A 41 -8.82 3.05 -13.96
N ASP A 42 -9.86 3.44 -14.69
CA ASP A 42 -10.76 4.54 -14.29
C ASP A 42 -11.45 4.33 -12.93
N GLN A 43 -11.76 3.10 -12.54
CA GLN A 43 -12.32 2.77 -11.22
C GLN A 43 -11.28 2.71 -10.09
N SER A 44 -10.03 3.09 -10.34
CA SER A 44 -8.96 2.97 -9.34
C SER A 44 -8.94 4.17 -8.41
N THR A 45 -8.45 3.96 -7.20
CA THR A 45 -8.22 5.04 -6.23
C THR A 45 -6.80 4.95 -5.68
N ARG A 46 -6.07 6.07 -5.78
CA ARG A 46 -4.74 6.23 -5.20
C ARG A 46 -4.78 7.29 -4.10
N THR A 47 -4.38 6.93 -2.89
CA THR A 47 -4.38 7.84 -1.74
C THR A 47 -2.99 7.86 -1.12
N HIS A 48 -2.31 9.00 -1.25
CA HIS A 48 -0.90 9.17 -0.91
C HIS A 48 -0.70 10.49 -0.13
N PRO A 49 0.37 10.60 0.67
CA PRO A 49 0.70 11.83 1.38
C PRO A 49 1.20 12.90 0.41
N CYS A 50 0.78 14.13 0.64
CA CYS A 50 1.31 15.34 0.01
C CYS A 50 2.53 15.87 0.79
N ALA A 51 3.24 16.82 0.19
CA ALA A 51 4.45 17.42 0.79
C ALA A 51 4.17 18.13 2.14
N ASP A 52 2.93 18.56 2.36
CA ASP A 52 2.46 19.18 3.61
C ASP A 52 2.03 18.16 4.69
N GLY A 53 2.16 16.85 4.40
CA GLY A 53 1.76 15.76 5.30
C GLY A 53 0.26 15.43 5.25
N SER A 54 -0.56 16.17 4.50
CA SER A 54 -1.96 15.82 4.28
C SER A 54 -2.10 14.60 3.36
N MET A 55 -3.22 13.88 3.45
CA MET A 55 -3.52 12.76 2.55
C MET A 55 -4.43 13.23 1.42
N LYS A 56 -4.08 12.89 0.17
CA LYS A 56 -4.88 13.22 -1.01
C LYS A 56 -5.25 11.96 -1.78
N SER A 57 -6.52 11.85 -2.16
CA SER A 57 -7.03 10.78 -3.02
C SER A 57 -7.18 11.27 -4.46
N ALA A 58 -6.71 10.46 -5.41
CA ALA A 58 -6.92 10.60 -6.85
C ALA A 58 -7.81 9.44 -7.33
N THR A 59 -8.86 9.76 -8.08
CA THR A 59 -9.89 8.80 -8.53
C THR A 59 -10.10 8.80 -10.04
N THR A 60 -9.26 9.54 -10.78
CA THR A 60 -9.24 9.52 -12.25
C THR A 60 -7.84 9.14 -12.71
N LEU A 61 -7.69 8.55 -13.90
CA LEU A 61 -6.37 8.22 -14.43
C LEU A 61 -5.48 9.45 -14.61
N GLU A 62 -6.07 10.58 -15.00
CA GLU A 62 -5.36 11.86 -15.12
C GLU A 62 -4.84 12.34 -13.75
N ASP A 63 -5.69 12.34 -12.72
CA ASP A 63 -5.28 12.74 -11.36
C ASP A 63 -4.25 11.76 -10.78
N ILE A 64 -4.36 10.48 -11.09
CA ILE A 64 -3.39 9.45 -10.67
C ILE A 64 -2.04 9.71 -11.35
N ASP A 65 -2.01 9.98 -12.67
CA ASP A 65 -0.78 10.30 -13.38
C ASP A 65 -0.13 11.57 -12.82
N LEU A 66 -0.92 12.64 -12.59
CA LEU A 66 -0.44 13.86 -11.94
C LEU A 66 0.12 13.59 -10.55
N GLN A 67 -0.60 12.84 -9.70
CA GLN A 67 -0.16 12.54 -8.33
C GLN A 67 1.07 11.61 -8.31
N VAL A 68 1.20 10.67 -9.24
CA VAL A 68 2.43 9.91 -9.45
C VAL A 68 3.54 10.86 -9.85
N MET A 69 3.25 11.82 -10.73
CA MET A 69 4.22 12.75 -11.26
C MET A 69 4.70 13.81 -10.25
N GLU A 70 3.89 14.14 -9.26
CA GLU A 70 4.24 15.02 -8.14
C GLU A 70 4.83 14.27 -6.94
N SER A 71 4.80 12.95 -6.97
CA SER A 71 5.16 12.12 -5.83
C SER A 71 6.63 12.28 -5.43
N ILE A 72 6.85 12.57 -4.15
CA ILE A 72 8.16 12.49 -3.50
C ILE A 72 8.76 11.07 -3.55
N VAL A 73 7.92 10.05 -3.78
CA VAL A 73 8.31 8.63 -3.93
C VAL A 73 9.19 8.38 -5.15
N LYS A 74 9.22 9.29 -6.13
CA LYS A 74 10.05 9.14 -7.35
C LYS A 74 11.54 9.08 -7.08
N GLU A 75 11.98 9.78 -6.04
CA GLU A 75 13.38 9.80 -5.63
C GLU A 75 13.72 8.62 -4.72
N TRP A 76 12.73 7.81 -4.35
CA TRP A 76 12.88 6.78 -3.36
C TRP A 76 13.31 5.44 -3.97
N ASN A 77 14.32 4.82 -3.36
CA ASN A 77 14.66 3.42 -3.53
C ASN A 77 14.12 2.68 -2.31
N PRO A 78 12.83 2.29 -2.30
CA PRO A 78 12.22 1.70 -1.11
C PRO A 78 12.94 0.41 -0.74
N ASP A 79 13.34 0.30 0.51
CA ASP A 79 13.72 -0.97 1.11
C ASP A 79 12.47 -1.60 1.71
N LEU A 80 12.10 -2.78 1.23
CA LEU A 80 10.86 -3.45 1.62
C LEU A 80 11.15 -4.35 2.81
N ASP A 81 10.68 -3.97 3.99
CA ASP A 81 10.88 -4.71 5.23
C ASP A 81 9.97 -5.94 5.29
N THR A 82 8.69 -5.76 4.99
CA THR A 82 7.71 -6.85 4.99
C THR A 82 6.76 -6.74 3.81
N VAL A 83 6.37 -7.91 3.29
CA VAL A 83 5.35 -8.07 2.26
C VAL A 83 4.44 -9.20 2.69
N HIS A 84 3.16 -8.92 2.83
CA HIS A 84 2.12 -9.91 3.10
C HIS A 84 1.02 -9.77 2.06
N ALA A 85 0.48 -10.91 1.61
CA ALA A 85 -0.53 -10.96 0.57
C ALA A 85 -1.56 -12.04 0.89
N GLN A 86 -2.81 -11.78 0.52
CA GLN A 86 -3.92 -12.69 0.71
C GLN A 86 -4.83 -12.65 -0.51
N GLU A 87 -5.35 -13.81 -0.90
CA GLU A 87 -6.47 -13.89 -1.83
C GLU A 87 -7.70 -13.21 -1.21
N SER A 88 -8.44 -12.50 -2.04
CA SER A 88 -9.62 -11.76 -1.64
C SER A 88 -10.78 -12.08 -2.58
N VAL A 89 -11.90 -11.37 -2.42
CA VAL A 89 -13.13 -11.61 -3.17
C VAL A 89 -12.90 -11.58 -4.67
N THR A 90 -13.65 -12.39 -5.41
CA THR A 90 -13.65 -12.39 -6.88
C THR A 90 -12.26 -12.55 -7.52
N GLY A 91 -11.37 -13.35 -6.90
CA GLY A 91 -10.02 -13.61 -7.42
C GLY A 91 -9.07 -12.41 -7.33
N SER A 92 -9.41 -11.41 -6.51
CA SER A 92 -8.52 -10.28 -6.22
C SER A 92 -7.42 -10.68 -5.22
N VAL A 93 -6.40 -9.83 -5.12
CA VAL A 93 -5.32 -9.96 -4.13
C VAL A 93 -5.24 -8.67 -3.34
N ILE A 94 -5.32 -8.78 -2.00
CA ILE A 94 -4.94 -7.69 -1.11
C ILE A 94 -3.50 -7.93 -0.66
N LEU A 95 -2.65 -6.92 -0.74
CA LEU A 95 -1.30 -6.99 -0.20
C LEU A 95 -0.97 -5.74 0.62
N GLY A 96 -0.19 -5.95 1.67
CA GLY A 96 0.39 -4.88 2.46
C GLY A 96 1.90 -4.98 2.48
N VAL A 97 2.51 -3.81 2.49
CA VAL A 97 3.95 -3.59 2.42
C VAL A 97 4.32 -2.67 3.56
N THR A 98 5.38 -2.99 4.29
CA THR A 98 6.08 -2.03 5.13
C THR A 98 7.48 -1.85 4.58
N GLY A 99 8.01 -0.66 4.72
CA GLY A 99 9.38 -0.40 4.29
C GLY A 99 9.90 0.91 4.80
N SER A 100 11.09 1.25 4.31
CA SER A 100 11.75 2.50 4.61
C SER A 100 12.26 3.19 3.35
N LEU A 101 12.39 4.50 3.45
CA LEU A 101 12.71 5.40 2.37
C LEU A 101 13.75 6.36 2.91
N THR A 102 14.91 6.38 2.27
CA THR A 102 15.97 7.33 2.61
C THR A 102 15.91 8.48 1.61
N ASP A 103 15.69 9.68 2.10
CA ASP A 103 15.76 10.88 1.25
C ASP A 103 17.22 11.33 1.01
N LYS A 104 17.39 12.36 0.19
CA LYS A 104 18.70 12.92 -0.17
C LYS A 104 19.52 13.43 1.02
N ASP A 105 18.87 13.73 2.15
CA ASP A 105 19.49 14.25 3.37
C ASP A 105 19.82 13.11 4.36
N ASN A 106 19.70 11.85 3.92
CA ASN A 106 19.85 10.62 4.71
C ASN A 106 18.83 10.49 5.85
N VAL A 107 17.68 11.15 5.76
CA VAL A 107 16.58 10.96 6.70
C VAL A 107 15.78 9.73 6.28
N ILE A 108 15.63 8.79 7.21
CA ILE A 108 14.85 7.57 7.00
C ILE A 108 13.39 7.85 7.40
N LYS A 109 12.48 7.60 6.46
CA LYS A 109 11.03 7.62 6.69
C LYS A 109 10.49 6.22 6.50
N HIS A 110 9.74 5.72 7.47
CA HIS A 110 9.04 4.45 7.34
C HIS A 110 7.70 4.66 6.65
N PHE A 111 7.22 3.64 5.96
CA PHE A 111 5.91 3.66 5.34
C PHE A 111 5.19 2.33 5.49
N SER A 112 3.88 2.41 5.39
CA SER A 112 3.01 1.27 5.10
C SER A 112 2.25 1.57 3.82
N GLN A 113 2.20 0.62 2.90
CA GLN A 113 1.45 0.72 1.66
C GLN A 113 0.56 -0.51 1.49
N THR A 114 -0.71 -0.30 1.22
CA THR A 114 -1.69 -1.36 0.95
C THR A 114 -2.16 -1.24 -0.49
N PHE A 115 -2.18 -2.38 -1.19
CA PHE A 115 -2.75 -2.48 -2.52
C PHE A 115 -3.90 -3.47 -2.55
N PHE A 116 -4.90 -3.17 -3.37
CA PHE A 116 -5.90 -4.12 -3.82
C PHE A 116 -5.72 -4.31 -5.32
N LEU A 117 -5.37 -5.53 -5.73
CA LEU A 117 -5.21 -5.93 -7.12
C LEU A 117 -6.47 -6.65 -7.60
N ALA A 118 -7.13 -6.11 -8.61
CA ALA A 118 -8.30 -6.71 -9.22
C ALA A 118 -7.93 -7.40 -10.55
N PRO A 119 -8.54 -8.55 -10.86
CA PRO A 119 -8.26 -9.27 -12.10
C PRO A 119 -8.74 -8.49 -13.33
N GLN A 120 -8.09 -8.71 -14.48
CA GLN A 120 -8.47 -8.15 -15.78
C GLN A 120 -9.04 -9.22 -16.72
N GLU A 121 -9.92 -8.81 -17.63
CA GLU A 121 -10.33 -9.66 -18.75
C GLU A 121 -9.11 -10.02 -19.62
N GLY A 122 -8.98 -11.29 -19.99
CA GLY A 122 -7.81 -11.77 -20.72
C GLY A 122 -6.59 -12.11 -19.84
N GLY A 123 -6.71 -11.94 -18.51
CA GLY A 123 -5.69 -12.29 -17.53
C GLY A 123 -4.87 -11.08 -17.06
N GLY A 124 -4.12 -11.28 -15.98
CA GLY A 124 -3.38 -10.21 -15.30
C GLY A 124 -4.22 -9.47 -14.27
N PHE A 125 -3.62 -8.43 -13.69
CA PHE A 125 -4.17 -7.63 -12.61
C PHE A 125 -3.93 -6.15 -12.84
N TYR A 126 -4.88 -5.33 -12.38
CA TYR A 126 -4.69 -3.89 -12.24
C TYR A 126 -4.84 -3.48 -10.77
N VAL A 127 -4.27 -2.31 -10.42
CA VAL A 127 -4.35 -1.73 -9.09
C VAL A 127 -5.68 -1.02 -8.93
N HIS A 128 -6.59 -1.59 -8.15
CA HIS A 128 -7.89 -0.97 -7.83
C HIS A 128 -7.76 0.03 -6.68
N ASN A 129 -7.02 -0.34 -5.63
CA ASN A 129 -6.69 0.57 -4.53
C ASN A 129 -5.18 0.60 -4.29
N ASP A 130 -4.67 1.79 -4.03
CA ASP A 130 -3.30 2.05 -3.61
C ASP A 130 -3.35 3.09 -2.48
N PHE A 131 -3.02 2.66 -1.27
CA PHE A 131 -3.04 3.50 -0.09
C PHE A 131 -1.65 3.49 0.56
N LEU A 132 -0.94 4.61 0.50
CA LEU A 132 0.37 4.79 1.14
C LEU A 132 0.25 5.75 2.30
N GLN A 133 0.83 5.37 3.44
CA GLN A 133 0.95 6.21 4.63
C GLN A 133 2.40 6.23 5.10
N LEU A 134 2.90 7.41 5.46
CA LEU A 134 4.16 7.55 6.19
C LEU A 134 3.92 7.23 7.67
N VAL A 135 4.79 6.39 8.21
CA VAL A 135 4.77 5.98 9.62
C VAL A 135 5.80 6.82 10.35
N GLU A 136 5.32 7.70 11.23
CA GLU A 136 6.20 8.44 12.13
C GLU A 136 6.68 7.50 13.24
N PRO A 137 8.00 7.46 13.53
CA PRO A 137 8.51 6.71 14.67
C PRO A 137 7.95 7.33 15.94
N ILE A 138 7.33 6.51 16.80
CA ILE A 138 6.84 7.02 18.08
C ILE A 138 8.06 7.43 18.92
N LYS A 139 8.16 8.72 19.24
CA LYS A 139 9.19 9.18 20.17
C LYS A 139 8.82 8.67 21.55
N VAL A 140 9.59 7.70 22.05
CA VAL A 140 9.38 7.11 23.39
C VAL A 140 9.36 8.18 24.49
N SER A 141 10.07 9.29 24.30
CA SER A 141 10.02 10.46 25.20
C SER A 141 8.66 11.13 25.31
N GLU A 142 7.78 10.95 24.33
CA GLU A 142 6.40 11.48 24.33
C GLU A 142 5.40 10.49 24.96
N ILE A 143 5.69 9.18 24.96
CA ILE A 143 4.87 8.16 25.63
C ILE A 143 5.23 8.08 27.12
N PHE A 144 6.52 8.16 27.43
CA PHE A 144 7.06 8.11 28.78
C PHE A 144 7.90 9.38 29.00
N PRO A 145 7.29 10.52 29.38
CA PRO A 145 8.04 11.57 30.03
C PRO A 145 8.83 10.92 31.18
N SER A 146 10.09 11.32 31.35
CA SER A 146 11.03 10.73 32.29
C SER A 146 10.37 10.30 33.60
N LEU A 147 10.75 9.10 34.09
CA LEU A 147 10.25 8.41 35.30
C LEU A 147 10.33 9.21 36.62
N ASN A 148 10.63 10.51 36.58
CA ASN A 148 10.72 11.38 37.75
C ASN A 148 9.38 12.03 38.14
N ASP A 149 8.37 12.02 37.26
CA ASP A 149 7.03 12.54 37.58
C ASP A 149 6.00 11.40 37.60
N ALA A 150 6.12 10.52 38.61
CA ALA A 150 5.16 9.46 38.89
C ALA A 150 3.87 10.02 39.55
N THR A 151 3.17 10.93 38.88
CA THR A 151 1.74 11.20 39.09
C THR A 151 1.18 11.84 37.83
N ASN A 152 0.79 11.05 36.82
CA ASN A 152 -0.39 11.31 36.00
C ASN A 152 -0.61 10.17 34.99
N SER A 153 -1.89 9.83 34.83
CA SER A 153 -2.42 8.75 34.02
C SER A 153 -1.91 8.74 32.59
N VAL A 154 -1.46 7.57 32.13
CA VAL A 154 -1.29 7.26 30.70
C VAL A 154 -2.63 7.46 29.99
N ASN A 155 -2.76 8.54 29.22
CA ASN A 155 -3.85 8.70 28.27
C ASN A 155 -3.53 7.81 27.07
N ALA A 156 -4.13 6.62 27.04
CA ALA A 156 -4.20 5.85 25.80
C ALA A 156 -4.88 6.71 24.72
N LEU A 157 -4.33 6.74 23.50
CA LEU A 157 -4.99 7.33 22.35
C LEU A 157 -6.34 6.64 22.15
N GLN A 158 -7.40 7.27 22.65
CA GLN A 158 -8.74 6.74 22.58
C GLN A 158 -9.28 7.04 21.17
N ILE A 159 -9.13 6.07 20.26
CA ILE A 159 -9.72 6.15 18.92
C ILE A 159 -11.24 5.98 19.09
N ASN A 160 -11.96 7.10 18.97
CA ASN A 160 -13.42 7.10 19.05
C ASN A 160 -13.99 6.58 17.72
N PHE A 161 -14.42 5.32 17.69
CA PHE A 161 -15.15 4.77 16.55
C PHE A 161 -16.61 5.25 16.60
N THR A 162 -16.93 6.34 15.89
CA THR A 162 -18.32 6.74 15.66
C THR A 162 -18.82 6.11 14.36
N GLY A 163 -19.38 4.91 14.43
CA GLY A 163 -20.05 4.30 13.27
C GLY A 163 -20.31 2.81 13.46
N SER A 164 -21.55 2.43 13.78
CA SER A 164 -22.02 1.06 13.56
C SER A 164 -22.37 0.92 12.08
N LEU A 165 -21.36 0.62 11.25
CA LEU A 165 -21.55 0.20 9.86
C LEU A 165 -21.64 -1.34 9.74
N PHE A 166 -21.26 -2.05 10.80
CA PHE A 166 -21.36 -3.50 10.88
C PHE A 166 -22.62 -3.86 11.67
N LYS A 167 -23.68 -4.27 10.97
CA LYS A 167 -24.76 -5.06 11.56
C LYS A 167 -24.33 -6.52 11.52
N GLY A 168 -23.65 -6.96 12.55
CA GLY A 168 -23.47 -8.38 12.83
C GLY A 168 -24.26 -8.72 14.09
N ASP A 169 -25.23 -9.63 13.99
CA ASP A 169 -25.71 -10.35 15.15
C ASP A 169 -24.58 -11.31 15.56
N PHE A 170 -23.80 -10.92 16.56
CA PHE A 170 -22.78 -11.77 17.20
C PHE A 170 -23.40 -12.57 18.35
#